data_AF-A0AAW9IIL7-F1
#
_entry.id   AF-A0AAW9IIL7-F1
#
_cell.length_a   1.000
_cell.length_b   1.000
_cell.length_c   1.000
_cell.angle_alpha   90.00
_cell.angle_beta   90.00
_cell.angle_gamma   90.00
#
_symmetry.space_group_name_H-M   'P 1'
#
loop_
_entity.id
_entity.type
_entity.pdbx_description
1 polymer ?
#
loop_
_entity_poly.entity_id
_entity_poly.type
_entity_poly.pdbx_seq_one_letter_code
_entity_poly.pdbx_strand_id
1 'polypeptide(L)' 'MANKQFVIIGLGRFGSSIAKTLYSLGNDVLAIDKDEDIVQEISDSVT' A
#
# COMPACT_ATOMS: atom_id res chain seq x y z
N MET A 1 1.77 -20.13 7.36
CA MET A 1 0.84 -19.12 7.93
C MET A 1 0.11 -18.48 6.77
N ALA A 2 -1.16 -18.10 6.93
CA ALA A 2 -1.90 -17.43 5.86
C ALA A 2 -1.42 -15.98 5.72
N ASN A 3 -0.96 -15.57 4.53
CA ASN A 3 -0.70 -14.16 4.24
C ASN A 3 -2.03 -13.41 4.34
N LYS A 4 -2.07 -12.38 5.19
CA LYS A 4 -3.24 -11.51 5.29
C LYS A 4 -3.20 -10.51 4.13
N GLN A 5 -4.36 -10.25 3.55
CA GLN A 5 -4.52 -9.31 2.46
C GLN A 5 -5.22 -8.05 2.96
N PHE A 6 -4.68 -6.89 2.60
CA PHE A 6 -5.22 -5.59 2.97
C PHE A 6 -5.46 -4.75 1.72
N VAL A 7 -6.54 -3.97 1.72
CA VAL A 7 -6.81 -2.98 0.68
C VAL A 7 -6.76 -1.60 1.33
N ILE A 8 -5.99 -0.68 0.74
CA ILE A 8 -5.89 0.71 1.16
C ILE A 8 -6.38 1.61 0.04
N ILE A 9 -7.44 2.37 0.33
CA ILE A 9 -8.05 3.32 -0.59
C ILE A 9 -7.73 4.72 -0.08
N GLY A 10 -6.93 5.46 -0.85
CA GLY A 10 -6.34 6.75 -0.47
C GLY A 10 -4.91 6.59 0.04
N LEU A 11 -3.95 7.08 -0.73
CA LEU A 11 -2.50 6.99 -0.53
C LEU A 11 -1.86 8.34 -0.18
N GLY A 12 -2.64 9.23 0.45
CA GLY A 12 -2.08 10.40 1.12
C GLY A 12 -1.09 10.03 2.24
N ARG A 13 -0.65 11.02 3.03
CA ARG A 13 0.41 10.86 4.05
C ARG A 13 0.23 9.67 5.00
N PHE A 14 -1.02 9.36 5.35
CA PHE A 14 -1.33 8.26 6.27
C PHE A 14 -1.44 6.91 5.56
N GLY A 15 -2.21 6.85 4.46
CA GLY A 15 -2.44 5.60 3.74
C GLY A 15 -1.16 5.00 3.18
N SER A 16 -0.28 5.83 2.62
CA SER A 16 1.03 5.42 2.13
C SER A 16 1.93 4.84 3.23
N SER A 17 1.95 5.46 4.43
CA SER A 17 2.74 4.98 5.57
C SER A 17 2.25 3.60 6.06
N ILE A 18 0.93 3.41 6.14
CA ILE A 18 0.36 2.12 6.52
C ILE A 18 0.61 1.06 5.44
N ALA A 19 0.46 1.40 4.16
CA ALA A 19 0.70 0.48 3.06
C ALA A 19 2.12 -0.10 3.12
N LYS A 20 3.12 0.79 3.25
CA LYS A 20 4.53 0.42 3.39
C LYS A 20 4.77 -0.43 4.64
N THR A 21 4.17 -0.07 5.77
CA THR A 21 4.33 -0.81 7.03
C THR A 21 3.75 -2.22 6.92
N LEU A 22 2.52 -2.36 6.44
CA LEU A 22 1.86 -3.67 6.29
C LEU A 22 2.60 -4.57 5.31
N TYR A 23 3.09 -4.00 4.21
CA TYR A 23 3.92 -4.71 3.25
C TYR A 23 5.24 -5.19 3.88
N SER A 24 5.93 -4.33 4.63
CA SER A 24 7.18 -4.67 5.33
C SER A 24 7.00 -5.77 6.40
N LEU A 25 5.79 -5.90 6.94
CA LEU A 25 5.41 -6.96 7.88
C LEU A 25 5.08 -8.30 7.18
N GLY A 26 5.25 -8.39 5.86
CA GLY A 26 5.04 -9.61 5.07
C GLY A 26 3.58 -9.87 4.71
N ASN A 27 2.75 -8.83 4.68
CA ASN A 27 1.35 -8.94 4.25
C ASN A 27 1.21 -8.50 2.79
N ASP A 28 0.19 -9.03 2.10
CA ASP A 28 -0.16 -8.56 0.77
C ASP A 28 -1.01 -7.29 0.91
N VAL A 29 -0.64 -6.23 0.19
CA VAL A 29 -1.29 -4.92 0.29
C VAL A 29 -1.64 -4.44 -1.10
N LEU A 30 -2.92 -4.22 -1.37
CA LEU A 30 -3.41 -3.56 -2.57
C LEU A 30 -3.64 -2.07 -2.27
N ALA A 31 -2.88 -1.22 -2.94
CA ALA A 31 -2.93 0.24 -2.79
C ALA A 31 -3.72 0.89 -3.95
N ILE A 32 -4.70 1.73 -3.65
CA ILE A 32 -5.56 2.41 -4.63
C ILE A 32 -5.61 3.90 -4.31
N ASP A 33 -5.34 4.77 -5.28
CA ASP A 33 -5.63 6.21 -5.22
C ASP A 33 -6.20 6.69 -6.57
N LYS A 34 -6.83 7.86 -6.56
CA LYS A 34 -7.30 8.54 -7.77
C LYS A 34 -6.17 9.25 -8.52
N ASP A 35 -5.07 9.56 -7.81
CA ASP A 35 -3.92 10.28 -8.33
C ASP A 35 -2.85 9.26 -8.75
N GLU A 36 -2.63 9.15 -10.07
CA GLU A 36 -1.70 8.18 -10.64
C GLU A 36 -0.25 8.43 -10.20
N ASP A 37 0.14 9.69 -9.94
CA ASP A 37 1.50 10.02 -9.50
C ASP A 37 1.78 9.40 -8.12
N ILE A 38 0.79 9.42 -7.22
CA ILE A 38 0.89 8.84 -5.88
C ILE A 38 0.96 7.31 -5.96
N VAL A 39 0.17 6.71 -6.85
CA VAL A 39 0.21 5.25 -7.09
C VAL A 39 1.59 4.85 -7.60
N GLN A 40 2.16 5.62 -8.52
CA GLN A 40 3.46 5.34 -9.09
C GLN A 40 4.59 5.51 -8.05
N GLU A 41 4.53 6.54 -7.21
CA GLU A 41 5.48 6.76 -6.11
C GLU A 41 5.52 5.60 -5.10
N ILE A 42 4.37 4.95 -4.85
CA ILE A 42 4.31 3.83 -3.90
C ILE A 42 4.62 2.47 -4.54
N SER A 43 4.53 2.35 -5.86
CA SER A 43 4.69 1.09 -6.59
C SER A 43 6.05 0.41 -6.38
N ASP A 44 7.09 1.18 -6.07
CA ASP A 44 8.41 0.63 -5.70
C ASP A 44 8.46 0.04 -4.28
N SER A 45 7.41 0.22 -3.47
CA SER A 45 7.35 -0.11 -2.04
C SER A 45 6.20 -1.05 -1.64
N VAL A 46 5.29 -1.40 -2.57
CA VAL A 46 4.15 -2.31 -2.37
C VAL A 46 3.91 -3.11 -3.66
N THR A 47 3.13 -4.20 -3.60
CA THR A 47 2.77 -5.00 -4.78
C THR A 47 1.42 -4.59 -5.36
#